data_AF-A0A535IMN6-F1
#
_entry.id   AF-A0A535IMN6-F1
#
_cell.length_a   1.000
_cell.length_b   1.000
_cell.length_c   1.000
_cell.angle_alpha   90.00
_cell.angle_beta   90.00
_cell.angle_gamma   90.00
#
_symmetry.space_group_name_H-M   'P 1'
#
loop_
_entity.id
_entity.type
_entity.pdbx_description
1 polymer ?
#
loop_
_entity_poly.entity_id
_entity_poly.type
_entity_poly.pdbx_seq_one_letter_code
_entity_poly.pdbx_strand_id
1 'polypeptide(L)' 'MKLSSYAKKLGIHYNTAYRMFKRGQIAGYQLPTGTVIIAEPVEQTGARSAKQQVVAVYARVSSSENK' A
#
# COMPACT_ATOMS: atom_id res chain seq x y z
N MET A 1 -7.00 16.59 8.94
CA MET A 1 -6.79 17.15 7.57
C MET A 1 -7.72 16.50 6.54
N LYS A 2 -8.01 17.16 5.40
CA LYS A 2 -8.76 16.54 4.28
C LYS A 2 -7.99 15.34 3.72
N LEU A 3 -8.71 14.31 3.26
CA LEU A 3 -8.11 13.10 2.68
C LEU A 3 -7.21 13.39 1.46
N SER A 4 -7.56 14.39 0.63
CA SER A 4 -6.72 14.82 -0.49
C SER A 4 -5.38 15.42 -0.05
N SER A 5 -5.37 16.20 1.03
CA SER A 5 -4.13 16.75 1.59
C SER A 5 -3.28 15.67 2.24
N TYR A 6 -3.92 14.71 2.91
CA TYR A 6 -3.25 13.54 3.48
C TYR A 6 -2.56 12.69 2.40
N ALA A 7 -3.26 12.44 1.29
CA ALA A 7 -2.70 11.72 0.16
C ALA A 7 -1.46 12.43 -0.41
N LYS A 8 -1.52 13.76 -0.58
CA LYS A 8 -0.37 14.57 -1.01
C LYS A 8 0.81 14.51 -0.03
N LYS A 9 0.56 14.58 1.28
CA LYS A 9 1.59 14.49 2.33
C LYS A 9 2.31 13.14 2.33
N LEU A 10 1.58 12.05 2.11
CA LEU A 10 2.16 10.71 1.97
C LEU A 10 2.80 10.45 0.60
N GLY A 11 2.56 11.29 -0.40
CA GLY A 11 2.97 11.03 -1.79
C GLY A 11 2.19 9.90 -2.47
N ILE A 12 0.98 9.61 -2.02
CA ILE A 12 0.11 8.56 -2.58
C ILE A 12 -1.07 9.15 -3.35
N HIS A 13 -1.65 8.36 -4.26
CA HIS A 13 -2.86 8.77 -4.98
C HIS A 13 -4.09 8.83 -4.04
N TYR A 14 -5.04 9.73 -4.33
CA TYR A 14 -6.27 9.91 -3.56
C TYR A 14 -7.03 8.59 -3.33
N ASN A 15 -7.19 7.78 -4.39
CA ASN A 15 -7.88 6.49 -4.28
C ASN A 15 -7.18 5.51 -3.33
N THR A 16 -5.85 5.58 -3.22
CA THR A 16 -5.10 4.73 -2.28
C THR A 16 -5.44 5.13 -0.84
N ALA A 17 -5.40 6.43 -0.54
CA ALA A 17 -5.81 6.95 0.76
C ALA A 17 -7.28 6.59 1.09
N TYR A 18 -8.19 6.71 0.12
CA TYR A 18 -9.59 6.34 0.32
C TYR A 18 -9.77 4.84 0.60
N ARG A 19 -9.03 3.97 -0.10
CA ARG A 19 -9.04 2.53 0.17
C ARG A 19 -8.44 2.18 1.54
N MET A 20 -7.44 2.92 2.01
CA MET A 20 -6.89 2.75 3.36
C MET A 20 -7.91 3.17 4.42
N PHE A 21 -8.64 4.26 4.18
CA PHE A 21 -9.75 4.70 5.04
C PHE A 21 -10.85 3.65 5.13
N LYS A 22 -11.29 3.12 3.98
CA LYS A 22 -12.28 2.03 3.93
C LYS A 22 -11.82 0.75 4.64
N ARG A 23 -10.51 0.50 4.69
CA ARG A 23 -9.91 -0.62 5.42
C ARG A 23 -9.71 -0.34 6.92
N GLY A 24 -10.04 0.86 7.40
CA GLY A 24 -9.84 1.25 8.81
C GLY A 24 -8.38 1.45 9.21
N GLN A 25 -7.46 1.54 8.24
CA GLN A 25 -6.02 1.67 8.50
C GLN A 25 -5.61 3.11 8.89
N ILE A 26 -6.49 4.09 8.64
CA ILE A 26 -6.26 5.49 8.97
C ILE A 26 -7.41 5.99 9.84
N ALA A 27 -7.05 6.59 10.97
CA ALA A 27 -8.01 7.18 11.89
C ALA A 27 -8.61 8.46 11.28
N GLY A 28 -9.92 8.46 11.10
CA GLY A 28 -10.65 9.58 10.52
C GLY A 28 -12.14 9.35 10.59
N TYR A 29 -12.90 10.39 10.28
CA TYR A 29 -14.35 10.34 10.21
C TYR A 29 -14.84 10.92 8.89
N GLN A 30 -15.95 10.38 8.41
CA GLN A 30 -16.63 10.87 7.23
C GLN A 30 -17.77 11.79 7.68
N LEU A 31 -17.83 13.00 7.12
CA LEU A 31 -18.96 13.89 7.32
C LEU A 31 -20.20 13.36 6.58
N PRO A 32 -21.41 13.75 7.01
CA PRO A 32 -22.64 13.42 6.29
C PRO A 32 -22.65 13.93 4.84
N THR A 33 -21.82 14.93 4.52
CA THR A 33 -21.60 15.46 3.16
C THR A 33 -20.66 14.60 2.30
N GLY A 34 -20.12 13.50 2.82
CA GLY A 34 -19.19 12.61 2.12
C GLY A 34 -17.72 13.02 2.21
N THR A 35 -17.40 14.15 2.85
CA THR A 35 -16.01 14.58 3.03
C THR A 35 -15.33 13.76 4.12
N VAL A 36 -14.19 13.14 3.81
CA VAL A 36 -13.39 12.38 4.78
C VAL A 36 -12.34 13.30 5.43
N ILE A 37 -12.39 13.39 6.76
CA ILE A 37 -11.42 14.12 7.57
C ILE A 37 -10.61 13.11 8.38
N ILE A 38 -9.29 13.21 8.26
CA ILE A 38 -8.32 12.33 8.93
C ILE A 38 -7.81 13.04 10.19
N ALA A 39 -7.86 12.36 11.33
CA ALA A 39 -7.30 12.79 12.60
C ALA A 39 -5.91 12.15 12.73
N GLU A 40 -4.84 12.93 12.61
CA GLU A 40 -3.48 12.38 12.73
C GLU A 40 -3.15 12.10 14.21
N PRO A 41 -2.52 10.95 14.50
CA PRO A 41 -1.13 10.99 14.93
C PRO A 41 -0.24 10.43 13.80
N VAL A 42 0.76 11.21 13.42
CA VAL A 42 1.73 10.85 12.37
C VAL A 42 2.72 9.85 12.96
N GLU A 43 2.28 8.62 13.16
CA GLU A 43 3.19 7.52 13.45
C GLU A 43 3.50 6.85 12.12
N GLN A 44 4.72 7.12 11.68
CA GLN A 44 5.41 6.50 10.55
C GLN A 44 5.09 5.02 10.50
N THR A 45 4.49 4.56 9.40
CA THR A 45 4.68 3.16 9.04
C THR A 45 4.98 3.11 7.56
N GLY A 46 6.26 3.31 7.27
CA GLY A 46 6.96 2.64 6.18
C GLY A 46 6.93 1.12 6.36
N ALA A 47 5.76 0.53 6.64
CA ALA A 47 5.51 -0.88 6.42
C ALA A 47 5.44 -1.03 4.91
N ARG A 48 6.63 -1.11 4.32
CA ARG A 48 6.92 -1.98 3.20
C ARG A 48 6.10 -3.24 3.42
N SER A 49 4.89 -3.29 2.84
CA SER A 49 4.32 -4.56 2.43
C SER A 49 5.33 -5.05 1.40
N ALA A 50 6.34 -5.77 1.88
CA ALA A 50 7.23 -6.55 1.07
C ALA A 50 6.31 -7.46 0.29
N LYS A 51 5.92 -7.02 -0.92
CA LYS A 51 5.38 -7.91 -1.93
C LYS A 51 6.39 -9.04 -1.98
N GLN A 52 5.99 -10.23 -1.53
CA GLN A 52 6.83 -11.40 -1.52
C GLN A 52 7.44 -11.49 -2.93
N GLN A 53 8.75 -11.23 -3.02
CA GLN A 53 9.49 -11.37 -4.27
C GLN A 53 9.58 -12.87 -4.51
N VAL A 54 8.60 -13.41 -5.22
CA VAL A 54 8.63 -14.79 -5.65
C VAL A 54 9.53 -14.84 -6.88
N VAL A 55 10.67 -15.52 -6.75
CA VAL A 55 11.63 -15.75 -7.83
C VAL A 55 11.58 -17.23 -8.18
N ALA A 56 11.34 -17.54 -9.45
CA ALA A 56 11.47 -18.90 -9.97
C ALA A 56 12.86 -19.05 -10.60
N VAL A 57 13.64 -20.03 -10.13
CA VAL A 57 14.94 -20.39 -10.70
C VAL A 57 14.78 -21.69 -11.47
N TYR A 58 15.12 -21.69 -12.76
CA TYR A 58 15.14 -22.89 -13.60
C TYR A 58 16.59 -23.19 -14.02
N ALA A 59 17.05 -24.41 -13.78
CA ALA A 59 18.35 -24.90 -14.23
C ALA A 59 18.15 -25.99 -15.28
N ARG A 60 18.82 -25.86 -16.43
CA ARG A 60 18.86 -26.93 -17.43
C ARG A 60 19.98 -27.92 -17.06
N VAL A 61 19.65 -29.21 -16.99
CA VAL A 61 20.63 -30.28 -16.82
C VAL A 61 21.17 -30.63 -18.20
N SER A 62 22.48 -30.49 -18.43
CA SER A 62 23.14 -31.14 -19.55
C SER A 62 23.32 -32.62 -19.18
N SER A 63 22.43 -33.49 -19.64
CA SER A 63 22.66 -34.93 -19.52
C SER A 63 23.88 -35.31 -20.37
N SER A 64 24.86 -35.93 -19.72
CA SER A 64 26.04 -36.52 -20.36
C SER A 64 25.75 -37.88 -20.99
N GLU A 65 24.50 -38.37 -20.95
CA GLU A 65 24.09 -39.68 -21.49
C GLU A 65 23.84 -39.68 -23.01
N ASN A 66 23.95 -38.53 -23.68
CA ASN A 66 23.90 -38.48 -25.14
C ASN A 66 25.32 -38.25 -25.68
N LYS A 67 26.13 -39.30 -25.71
CA LYS A 67 27.44 -39.35 -26.36
C LYS A 67 27.47 -40.44 -27.41
#